data_AF-A0A2W4NC56-F1
#
_entry.id   AF-A0A2W4NC56-F1
#
_cell.length_a   1.000
_cell.length_b   1.000
_cell.length_c   1.000
_cell.angle_alpha   90.00
_cell.angle_beta   90.00
_cell.angle_gamma   90.00
#
_symmetry.space_group_name_H-M   'P 1'
#
loop_
_entity.id
_entity.type
_entity.pdbx_description
1 polymer ?
#
loop_
_entity_poly.entity_id
_entity_poly.type
_entity_poly.pdbx_seq_one_letter_code
_entity_poly.pdbx_strand_id
1 'polypeptide(L)' 'MRRWLIELRKERGLSQHQLASRIGISRSYYSEIEVGTKTPSGRTAKKIADYFGFDMSVFFEENRRKTSRDAS' A
#
# COMPACT_ATOMS: atom_id res chain seq x y z
N MET A 1 2.13 -1.78 -10.00
CA MET A 1 0.85 -1.11 -9.67
C MET A 1 -0.04 -2.07 -8.92
N ARG A 2 -0.43 -1.70 -7.70
CA ARG A 2 -1.27 -2.47 -6.79
C ARG A 2 -2.75 -2.18 -7.10
N ARG A 3 -3.27 -2.82 -8.15
CA ARG A 3 -4.67 -2.63 -8.62
C ARG A 3 -5.68 -2.88 -7.49
N TRP A 4 -5.46 -3.91 -6.70
CA TRP A 4 -6.27 -4.25 -5.53
C TRP A 4 -6.43 -3.09 -4.55
N LEU A 5 -5.37 -2.29 -4.32
CA LEU A 5 -5.42 -1.17 -3.39
C LEU A 5 -6.21 0.01 -3.97
N ILE A 6 -6.09 0.23 -5.28
CA ILE A 6 -6.85 1.25 -6.01
C ILE A 6 -8.34 0.92 -5.99
N GLU A 7 -8.69 -0.35 -6.20
CA GLU A 7 -10.07 -0.85 -6.17
C GLU A 7 -10.70 -0.66 -4.79
N LEU A 8 -10.04 -1.14 -3.73
CA LEU A 8 -10.51 -0.94 -2.34
C LEU A 8 -10.77 0.54 -2.01
N ARG A 9 -9.87 1.45 -2.43
CA ARG A 9 -10.08 2.88 -2.23
C ARG A 9 -11.31 3.40 -2.98
N LYS A 10 -11.48 2.99 -4.24
CA LYS A 10 -12.59 3.43 -5.10
C LYS A 10 -13.94 2.87 -4.63
N GLU A 11 -13.99 1.64 -4.13
CA GLU A 11 -15.19 1.05 -3.52
C GLU A 11 -15.67 1.84 -2.30
N ARG A 12 -14.75 2.49 -1.58
CA ARG A 12 -15.07 3.42 -0.49
C ARG A 12 -15.42 4.83 -0.97
N GLY A 13 -15.44 5.09 -2.28
CA GLY A 13 -15.72 6.40 -2.87
C GLY A 13 -14.66 7.47 -2.55
N LEU A 14 -13.43 7.05 -2.23
CA LEU A 14 -12.39 7.98 -1.77
C LEU A 14 -11.43 8.38 -2.89
N SER A 15 -11.03 9.65 -2.89
CA SER A 15 -9.85 10.11 -3.62
C SER A 15 -8.56 9.70 -2.90
N GLN A 16 -7.43 9.70 -3.61
CA GLN A 16 -6.11 9.48 -3.00
C GLN A 16 -5.84 10.47 -1.86
N HIS A 17 -6.24 11.74 -2.03
CA HIS A 17 -6.06 12.78 -1.02
C HIS A 17 -6.88 12.50 0.24
N GLN A 18 -8.16 12.12 0.09
CA GLN A 18 -9.04 11.82 1.21
C GLN A 18 -8.51 10.65 2.04
N LEU A 19 -8.08 9.57 1.39
CA LEU A 19 -7.53 8.42 2.10
C LEU A 19 -6.20 8.76 2.78
N ALA A 20 -5.28 9.43 2.06
CA ALA A 20 -3.99 9.85 2.62
C ALA A 20 -4.16 10.73 3.87
N SER A 21 -5.11 11.66 3.83
CA SER A 21 -5.48 12.51 4.97
C SER A 21 -5.99 11.66 6.16
N ARG A 22 -6.91 10.72 5.91
CA ARG A 22 -7.47 9.82 6.97
C ARG A 22 -6.42 8.98 7.67
N ILE A 23 -5.38 8.51 6.96
CA ILE A 23 -4.30 7.70 7.54
C ILE A 23 -3.07 8.52 7.97
N GLY A 24 -3.10 9.84 7.74
CA GLY A 24 -2.05 10.77 8.14
C GLY A 24 -0.75 10.59 7.36
N ILE A 25 -0.82 10.54 6.03
CA ILE A 25 0.34 10.56 5.12
C ILE A 25 0.12 11.55 3.97
N SER A 26 1.16 11.84 3.20
CA SER A 26 1.02 12.68 2.01
C SER A 26 0.30 11.95 0.87
N ARG A 27 -0.47 12.69 0.07
CA ARG A 27 -1.15 12.15 -1.12
C ARG A 27 -0.17 11.57 -2.14
N SER A 28 0.99 12.22 -2.33
CA SER A 28 2.04 11.73 -3.23
C SER A 28 2.58 10.38 -2.77
N TYR A 29 2.87 10.22 -1.47
CA TYR A 29 3.35 8.95 -0.93
C TYR A 29 2.31 7.83 -1.06
N TYR A 30 1.03 8.13 -0.79
CA TYR A 30 -0.04 7.16 -1.04
C TYR A 30 -0.14 6.75 -2.52
N SER A 31 0.02 7.70 -3.46
CA SER A 31 0.04 7.42 -4.89
C SER A 31 1.20 6.50 -5.29
N GLU A 32 2.40 6.70 -4.74
CA GLU A 32 3.55 5.83 -4.99
C GLU A 32 3.32 4.40 -4.47
N ILE A 33 2.59 4.25 -3.36
CA ILE A 33 2.16 2.95 -2.84
C ILE A 33 1.16 2.30 -3.81
N GLU A 34 0.17 3.01 -4.33
CA GLU A 34 -0.76 2.46 -5.35
C GLU A 34 -0.05 2.05 -6.63
N VAL A 35 0.92 2.84 -7.11
CA VAL A 35 1.66 2.52 -8.35
C VAL A 35 2.70 1.41 -8.11
N GLY A 36 3.10 1.17 -6.87
CA GLY A 36 4.08 0.13 -6.53
C GLY A 36 5.53 0.60 -6.55
N THR A 37 5.79 1.89 -6.76
CA THR A 37 7.14 2.46 -6.76
C THR A 37 7.71 2.61 -5.36
N LYS A 38 6.85 2.64 -4.33
CA LYS A 38 7.24 2.57 -2.93
C LYS A 38 6.54 1.43 -2.22
N THR A 39 7.28 0.77 -1.34
CA THR A 39 6.71 -0.11 -0.31
C THR A 39 6.44 0.75 0.94
N PRO A 40 5.24 0.71 1.51
CA PRO A 40 4.95 1.45 2.73
C PRO A 40 5.84 0.98 3.90
N SER A 41 6.16 1.88 4.83
CA SER A 41 6.75 1.47 6.11
C SER A 41 5.79 0.56 6.88
N GLY A 42 6.31 -0.23 7.84
CA GLY A 42 5.45 -1.11 8.65
C GLY A 42 4.30 -0.36 9.34
N ARG A 43 4.57 0.86 9.84
CA ARG A 43 3.54 1.74 10.43
C ARG A 43 2.48 2.15 9.41
N THR A 44 2.87 2.58 8.22
CA THR A 44 1.93 3.00 7.16
C THR A 44 1.13 1.82 6.64
N ALA A 45 1.79 0.68 6.40
CA ALA A 45 1.17 -0.57 5.97
C ALA A 45 0.10 -1.03 6.97
N LYS A 46 0.41 -1.01 8.27
CA LYS A 46 -0.56 -1.30 9.34
C LYS A 46 -1.76 -0.36 9.30
N LYS A 47 -1.55 0.96 9.16
CA LYS A 47 -2.67 1.92 9.07
C LYS A 47 -3.59 1.66 7.88
N ILE A 48 -3.03 1.31 6.72
CA ILE A 48 -3.82 1.00 5.51
C ILE A 48 -4.58 -0.32 5.69
N ALA A 49 -3.89 -1.34 6.21
CA ALA A 49 -4.44 -2.65 6.56
C ALA A 49 -5.62 -2.51 7.54
N ASP A 50 -5.43 -1.79 8.65
CA ASP A 50 -6.46 -1.52 9.65
C ASP A 50 -7.67 -0.76 9.05
N TYR A 51 -7.43 0.18 8.11
CA TYR A 51 -8.50 0.97 7.48
C TYR A 51 -9.41 0.13 6.55
N PHE A 52 -8.82 -0.82 5.84
CA PHE A 52 -9.53 -1.65 4.87
C PHE A 52 -9.90 -3.05 5.37
N GLY A 53 -9.30 -3.52 6.45
CA GLY A 53 -9.57 -4.83 7.05
C GLY A 53 -8.84 -5.99 6.37
N PHE A 54 -7.55 -5.83 6.04
CA PHE A 54 -6.72 -6.91 5.49
C PHE A 54 -5.36 -6.99 6.20
N ASP A 55 -4.59 -8.06 6.00
CA ASP A 55 -3.27 -8.23 6.62
C ASP A 55 -2.18 -7.40 5.90
N MET A 56 -1.40 -6.63 6.65
CA MET A 56 -0.33 -5.79 6.08
C MET A 56 0.79 -6.57 5.37
N SER A 57 0.92 -7.90 5.57
CA SER A 57 1.92 -8.77 4.94
C SER A 57 1.90 -8.70 3.43
N VAL A 58 0.71 -8.46 2.84
CA VAL A 58 0.51 -8.38 1.38
C VAL A 58 1.38 -7.32 0.72
N PHE A 59 1.77 -6.26 1.46
CA PHE A 59 2.68 -5.23 0.96
C PHE A 59 4.13 -5.71 0.79
N PHE A 60 4.51 -6.80 1.46
CA PHE A 60 5.88 -7.30 1.56
C PHE A 60 6.10 -8.63 0.84
N GLU A 61 5.03 -9.31 0.41
CA GLU A 61 5.10 -10.58 -0.30
C GLU A 61 5.80 -10.47 -1.66
N GLU A 62 5.62 -9.37 -2.39
CA GLU A 62 6.29 -9.12 -3.67
C GLU A 62 7.81 -8.93 -3.52
N ASN A 63 8.28 -8.42 -2.38
CA ASN A 63 9.71 -8.22 -2.11
C ASN A 63 10.46 -9.52 -1.80
N ARG A 64 9.76 -10.56 -1.30
CA ARG A 64 10.38 -11.84 -0.96
C ARG A 64 10.87 -12.64 -2.18
N ARG A 65 10.33 -12.36 -3.37
CA ARG A 65 10.74 -13.02 -4.63
C ARG A 65 11.99 -12.41 -5.28
N LYS A 66 12.38 -11.19 -4.90
CA LYS A 66 13.58 -10.53 -5.48
C LYS A 66 14.86 -10.89 -4.72
N THR A 67 14.77 -11.15 -3.42
CA THR A 67 15.93 -11.52 -2.58
C THR A 67 16.36 -12.99 -2.73
N SER A 68 15.57 -13.82 -3.42
CA SER A 68 15.85 -15.25 -3.64
C SER A 68 16.45 -15.56 -5.02
N ARG A 69 16.77 -14.55 -5.85
CA ARG A 69 17.42 -14.74 -7.16
C ARG A 69 18.90 -14.34 -7.24
N ASP A 70 19.43 -13.68 -6.21
CA ASP A 70 20.84 -13.26 -6.15
C ASP A 70 21.67 -14.08 -5.14
N ALA A 71 21.11 -15.20 -4.66
CA ALA A 71 21.82 -16.19 -3.84
C ALA A 71 21.89 -17.52 -4.60
N SER A 72 22.66 -17.55 -5.69
CA SER A 72 23.16 -18.76 -6.37
C SER A 72 24.40 -18.40 -7.15
#